data_AF-A0A7J6A6B2-F1
#
_entry.id   AF-A0A7J6A6B2-F1
#
_cell.length_a   1.000
_cell.length_b   1.000
_cell.length_c   1.000
_cell.angle_alpha   90.00
_cell.angle_beta   90.00
_cell.angle_gamma   90.00
#
_symmetry.space_group_name_H-M   'P 1'
#
loop_
_entity.id
_entity.type
_entity.pdbx_description
1 polymer ?
#
loop_
_entity_poly.entity_id
_entity_poly.type
_entity_poly.pdbx_seq_one_letter_code
_entity_poly.pdbx_strand_id
1 'polypeptide(L)'
;MDDEKDLESLGEKLYDVISRQHADMAPKLTGMLLELPGEVIGEMLQDEDLLTKALERALAALHPDTSKPASPADDVDSVSSDSLGEQLYELIDLYNTGYTQKLTGMLLEQEKKVVLQLLSDPVLLEENVNMALKTLQESSSGQSQRETGVSDRDEEEVIGERLFALVRDFEPAHCADITGMLLEMDLGTLQQILSDRTMLEAAVERAKSAREKALSRPETN
;
A
#
# COMPACT_ATOMS: atom_id res chain seq x y z
N MET A 1 16.95 43.63 37.11
CA MET A 1 15.57 43.14 37.28
C MET A 1 14.91 43.22 35.90
N ASP A 2 15.62 42.77 34.88
CA ASP A 2 15.32 43.13 33.49
C ASP A 2 15.05 41.85 32.67
N ASP A 3 15.69 40.75 33.06
CA ASP A 3 15.63 39.45 32.37
C ASP A 3 14.21 38.84 32.30
N GLU A 4 13.35 39.09 33.28
CA GLU A 4 12.01 38.50 33.34
C GLU A 4 11.03 39.18 32.36
N LYS A 5 11.18 40.49 32.13
CA LYS A 5 10.34 41.25 31.19
C LYS A 5 10.71 41.02 29.73
N ASP A 6 11.98 40.75 29.49
CA ASP A 6 12.47 40.41 28.15
C ASP A 6 11.94 39.05 27.71
N LEU A 7 11.85 38.07 28.61
CA LEU A 7 11.37 36.73 28.28
C LEU A 7 9.89 36.70 27.86
N GLU A 8 9.00 37.41 28.59
CA GLU A 8 7.59 37.54 28.19
C GLU A 8 7.44 38.21 26.81
N SER A 9 8.20 39.28 26.57
CA SER A 9 8.18 40.01 25.29
C SER A 9 8.75 39.19 24.12
N LEU A 10 9.75 38.37 24.38
CA LEU A 10 10.33 37.43 23.42
C LEU A 10 9.36 36.29 23.13
N GLY A 11 8.68 35.78 24.14
CA GLY A 11 7.65 34.75 24.00
C GLY A 11 6.49 35.18 23.11
N GLU A 12 6.01 36.42 23.26
CA GLU A 12 4.91 36.95 22.45
C GLU A 12 5.31 37.07 20.97
N LYS A 13 6.52 37.60 20.69
CA LYS A 13 7.08 37.66 19.33
C LYS A 13 7.29 36.29 18.73
N LEU A 14 7.81 35.35 19.52
CA LEU A 14 8.04 33.97 19.10
C LEU A 14 6.73 33.29 18.74
N TYR A 15 5.69 33.48 19.55
CA TYR A 15 4.35 32.97 19.26
C TYR A 15 3.76 33.56 17.97
N ASP A 16 3.93 34.86 17.75
CA ASP A 16 3.45 35.53 16.53
C ASP A 16 4.13 35.00 15.26
N VAL A 17 5.42 34.66 15.34
CA VAL A 17 6.16 34.05 14.22
C VAL A 17 5.71 32.61 14.00
N ILE A 18 5.66 31.80 15.07
CA ILE A 18 5.30 30.38 14.98
C ILE A 18 3.84 30.22 14.55
N SER A 19 2.91 31.05 15.04
CA SER A 19 1.49 30.96 14.68
C SER A 19 1.22 31.22 13.20
N ARG A 20 2.09 31.96 12.50
CA ARG A 20 1.99 32.15 11.05
C ARG A 20 2.34 30.90 10.25
N GLN A 21 3.27 30.07 10.75
CA GLN A 21 3.67 28.82 10.09
C GLN A 21 2.92 27.60 10.62
N HIS A 22 2.67 27.54 11.92
CA HIS A 22 2.15 26.39 12.66
C HIS A 22 1.07 26.82 13.67
N ALA A 23 -0.03 27.42 13.18
CA ALA A 23 -1.11 27.95 14.01
C ALA A 23 -1.67 26.94 15.05
N ASP A 24 -1.79 25.66 14.68
CA ASP A 24 -2.36 24.62 15.55
C ASP A 24 -1.41 24.22 16.69
N MET A 25 -0.09 24.25 16.43
CA MET A 25 0.94 23.82 17.38
C MET A 25 1.69 24.98 18.05
N ALA A 26 1.42 26.22 17.64
CA ALA A 26 2.05 27.43 18.14
C ALA A 26 2.10 27.54 19.67
N PRO A 27 1.02 27.31 20.45
CA PRO A 27 1.09 27.43 21.90
C PRO A 27 2.02 26.39 22.55
N LYS A 28 2.06 25.17 22.01
CA LYS A 28 2.94 24.11 22.52
C LYS A 28 4.39 24.34 22.14
N LEU A 29 4.65 24.66 20.87
CA LEU A 29 6.00 24.93 20.37
C LEU A 29 6.61 26.16 21.04
N THR A 30 5.83 27.23 21.19
CA THR A 30 6.28 28.43 21.90
C THR A 30 6.58 28.12 23.35
N GLY A 31 5.73 27.33 24.03
CA GLY A 31 5.96 26.90 25.41
C GLY A 31 7.27 26.13 25.58
N MET A 32 7.57 25.18 24.69
CA MET A 32 8.82 24.40 24.73
C MET A 32 10.06 25.24 24.42
N LEU A 33 9.94 26.20 23.50
CA LEU A 33 11.04 27.10 23.17
C LEU A 33 11.25 28.18 24.23
N LEU A 34 10.21 28.56 24.97
CA LEU A 34 10.29 29.44 26.14
C LEU A 34 11.01 28.81 27.34
N GLU A 35 11.26 27.49 27.31
CA GLU A 35 12.15 26.84 28.29
C GLU A 35 13.63 27.14 28.03
N LEU A 36 13.98 27.74 26.89
CA LEU A 36 15.33 28.20 26.57
C LEU A 36 15.62 29.56 27.23
N PRO A 37 16.89 29.86 27.55
CA PRO A 37 17.26 31.16 28.07
C PRO A 37 16.96 32.28 27.06
N GLY A 38 16.52 33.44 27.55
CA GLY A 38 16.07 34.56 26.70
C GLY A 38 17.11 35.05 25.67
N GLU A 39 18.40 34.90 25.95
CA GLU A 39 19.48 35.19 25.00
C GLU A 39 19.37 34.33 23.74
N VAL A 40 19.09 33.04 23.90
CA VAL A 40 18.93 32.08 22.79
C VAL A 40 17.65 32.36 22.01
N ILE A 41 16.56 32.71 22.69
CA ILE A 41 15.30 33.08 22.03
C ILE A 41 15.48 34.38 21.22
N GLY A 42 16.20 35.36 21.76
CA GLY A 42 16.54 36.60 21.06
C GLY A 42 17.42 36.37 19.83
N GLU A 43 18.35 35.42 19.90
CA GLU A 43 19.17 35.00 18.75
C GLU A 43 18.33 34.28 17.70
N MET A 44 17.45 33.35 18.11
CA MET A 44 16.52 32.66 17.22
C MET A 44 15.55 33.62 16.50
N LEU A 45 15.08 34.67 17.18
CA LEU A 45 14.22 35.66 16.54
C LEU A 45 14.96 36.54 15.51
N GLN A 46 16.29 36.58 15.56
CA GLN A 46 17.14 37.26 14.57
C GLN A 46 17.60 36.33 13.45
N ASP A 47 17.72 35.03 13.73
CA ASP A 47 18.21 34.00 12.81
C ASP A 47 17.10 32.97 12.50
N GLU A 48 16.51 33.11 11.31
CA GLU A 48 15.42 32.26 10.83
C GLU A 48 15.83 30.78 10.69
N ASP A 49 17.08 30.50 10.34
CA ASP A 49 17.62 29.14 10.24
C ASP A 49 17.71 28.50 11.64
N LEU A 50 18.17 29.25 12.63
CA LEU A 50 18.25 28.80 14.02
C LEU A 50 16.85 28.56 14.60
N LEU A 51 15.90 29.47 14.31
CA LEU A 51 14.50 29.32 14.68
C LEU A 51 13.89 28.05 14.09
N THR A 52 14.10 27.82 12.79
CA THR A 52 13.57 26.65 12.08
C THR A 52 14.10 25.36 12.70
N LYS A 53 15.42 25.28 12.97
CA LYS A 53 16.02 24.10 13.63
C LYS A 53 15.47 23.86 15.03
N ALA A 54 15.27 24.92 15.80
CA ALA A 54 14.70 24.81 17.13
C ALA A 54 13.23 24.37 17.07
N LEU A 55 12.47 24.84 16.07
CA LEU A 55 11.09 24.44 15.83
C LEU A 55 10.99 22.98 15.41
N GLU A 56 11.86 22.52 14.49
CA GLU A 56 12.00 21.12 14.11
C GLU A 56 12.33 20.25 15.33
N ARG A 57 13.22 20.71 16.20
CA ARG A 57 13.58 20.00 17.44
C ARG A 57 12.41 19.92 18.41
N ALA A 58 11.65 21.01 18.58
CA ALA A 58 10.46 21.04 19.42
C ALA A 58 9.33 20.16 18.85
N LEU A 59 9.13 20.17 17.52
CA LEU A 59 8.21 19.27 16.82
C LEU A 59 8.60 17.80 17.01
N ALA A 60 9.88 17.48 16.85
CA ALA A 60 10.41 16.12 17.08
C ALA A 60 10.29 15.67 18.54
N ALA A 61 10.28 16.60 19.49
CA ALA A 61 10.04 16.28 20.90
C ALA A 61 8.55 16.14 21.25
N LEU A 62 7.66 16.80 20.50
CA LEU A 62 6.19 16.67 20.61
C LEU A 62 5.66 15.40 19.93
N HIS A 63 6.38 14.89 18.93
CA HIS A 63 6.14 13.60 18.28
C HIS A 63 7.25 12.61 18.68
N PRO A 64 7.26 12.06 19.91
CA PRO A 64 8.22 11.02 20.28
C PRO A 64 7.99 9.70 19.53
N ASP A 65 6.85 9.56 18.87
CA ASP A 65 6.52 8.47 17.96
C ASP A 65 6.19 9.08 16.60
N THR A 66 6.79 8.54 15.54
CA THR A 66 6.78 9.01 14.15
C THR A 66 7.80 10.11 13.84
N SER A 67 8.88 9.68 13.16
CA SER A 67 9.79 10.52 12.38
C SER A 67 10.85 11.32 13.15
N LYS A 68 12.00 10.68 13.42
CA LYS A 68 13.27 11.40 13.57
C LYS A 68 14.18 11.17 12.36
N PRO A 69 14.35 12.17 11.48
CA PRO A 69 15.56 12.34 10.70
C PRO A 69 16.64 13.10 11.53
N ALA A 70 17.89 12.98 11.07
CA ALA A 70 19.11 13.71 11.48
C ALA A 70 19.99 13.10 12.60
N SER A 71 21.04 12.36 12.21
CA SER A 71 22.44 12.87 12.07
C SER A 71 23.47 11.72 12.21
N PRO A 72 24.59 11.74 11.45
CA PRO A 72 25.62 10.70 11.46
C PRO A 72 26.68 11.01 12.53
N ALA A 73 26.57 10.41 13.70
CA ALA A 73 27.71 10.23 14.61
C ALA A 73 27.35 9.09 15.56
N ASP A 74 28.11 8.01 15.43
CA ASP A 74 28.32 6.92 16.38
C ASP A 74 27.28 6.74 17.49
N ASP A 75 26.35 5.81 17.31
CA ASP A 75 26.31 4.63 18.17
C ASP A 75 25.49 3.53 17.48
N VAL A 76 26.15 2.41 17.27
CA VAL A 76 25.61 1.14 16.80
C VAL A 76 24.72 0.54 17.90
N ASP A 77 23.75 -0.28 17.49
CA ASP A 77 22.92 -1.14 18.35
C ASP A 77 21.78 -0.48 19.16
N SER A 78 20.52 -0.63 18.69
CA SER A 78 19.31 -0.94 19.50
C SER A 78 17.98 -0.35 19.00
N VAL A 79 17.85 0.10 17.74
CA VAL A 79 16.52 -0.03 17.10
C VAL A 79 16.44 -1.47 16.64
N SER A 80 15.99 -2.33 17.56
CA SER A 80 15.70 -3.73 17.31
C SER A 80 14.78 -3.83 16.11
N SER A 81 15.11 -4.71 15.16
CA SER A 81 14.28 -4.98 13.99
C SER A 81 12.83 -5.31 14.34
N ASP A 82 12.58 -5.79 15.57
CA ASP A 82 11.26 -6.07 16.11
C ASP A 82 10.32 -4.85 16.14
N SER A 83 10.80 -3.67 16.54
CA SER A 83 9.91 -2.50 16.71
C SER A 83 9.54 -1.82 15.39
N LEU A 84 10.45 -1.86 14.40
CA LEU A 84 10.14 -1.45 13.03
C LEU A 84 9.12 -2.37 12.37
N GLY A 85 9.19 -3.66 12.67
CA GLY A 85 8.25 -4.64 12.15
C GLY A 85 6.83 -4.43 12.66
N GLU A 86 6.68 -4.11 13.94
CA GLU A 86 5.37 -3.89 14.56
C GLU A 86 4.68 -2.65 13.96
N GLN A 87 5.40 -1.53 13.82
CA GLN A 87 4.86 -0.32 13.19
C GLN A 87 4.47 -0.53 11.73
N LEU A 88 5.31 -1.25 10.98
CA LEU A 88 5.05 -1.55 9.59
C LEU A 88 3.87 -2.54 9.44
N TYR A 89 3.72 -3.47 10.38
CA TYR A 89 2.59 -4.40 10.44
C TYR A 89 1.28 -3.64 10.63
N GLU A 90 1.17 -2.76 11.62
CA GLU A 90 -0.06 -2.00 11.87
C GLU A 90 -0.47 -1.13 10.68
N LEU A 91 0.49 -0.50 10.03
CA LEU A 91 0.22 0.31 8.84
C LEU A 91 -0.28 -0.56 7.67
N ILE A 92 0.36 -1.70 7.41
CA ILE A 92 -0.07 -2.62 6.33
C ILE A 92 -1.42 -3.27 6.66
N ASP A 93 -1.69 -3.54 7.94
CA ASP A 93 -2.94 -4.15 8.39
C ASP A 93 -4.15 -3.25 8.11
N LEU A 94 -3.95 -1.92 8.19
CA LEU A 94 -4.95 -0.93 7.80
C LEU A 94 -5.41 -1.08 6.35
N TYR A 95 -4.53 -1.52 5.45
CA TYR A 95 -4.85 -1.76 4.04
C TYR A 95 -5.62 -3.08 3.80
N ASN A 96 -5.89 -3.87 4.84
CA ASN A 96 -6.69 -5.11 4.78
C ASN A 96 -6.28 -6.05 3.64
N THR A 97 -4.97 -6.19 3.43
CA THR A 97 -4.43 -6.98 2.31
C THR A 97 -4.53 -8.49 2.53
N GLY A 98 -4.77 -8.94 3.76
CA GLY A 98 -4.77 -10.37 4.15
C GLY A 98 -3.38 -11.03 4.14
N TYR A 99 -2.35 -10.32 3.68
CA TYR A 99 -0.96 -10.76 3.63
C TYR A 99 -0.04 -9.91 4.50
N THR A 100 -0.61 -9.17 5.47
CA THR A 100 0.10 -8.20 6.34
C THR A 100 1.43 -8.76 6.83
N GLN A 101 1.42 -9.91 7.52
CA GLN A 101 2.63 -10.51 8.07
C GLN A 101 3.72 -10.82 7.03
N LYS A 102 3.32 -11.30 5.84
CA LYS A 102 4.25 -11.64 4.74
C LYS A 102 4.80 -10.37 4.09
N LEU A 103 3.96 -9.38 3.87
CA LEU A 103 4.34 -8.08 3.34
C LEU A 103 5.29 -7.35 4.30
N THR A 104 4.96 -7.33 5.60
CA THR A 104 5.83 -6.77 6.64
C THR A 104 7.18 -7.45 6.63
N GLY A 105 7.24 -8.79 6.54
CA GLY A 105 8.50 -9.54 6.45
C GLY A 105 9.32 -9.17 5.21
N MET A 106 8.69 -9.15 4.03
CA MET A 106 9.36 -8.79 2.78
C MET A 106 9.88 -7.34 2.76
N LEU A 107 9.14 -6.42 3.37
CA LEU A 107 9.53 -5.03 3.48
C LEU A 107 10.62 -4.83 4.54
N LEU A 108 10.58 -5.58 5.64
CA LEU A 108 11.65 -5.63 6.65
C LEU A 108 12.97 -6.21 6.11
N GLU A 109 12.92 -7.08 5.11
CA GLU A 109 14.10 -7.60 4.41
C GLU A 109 14.80 -6.52 3.55
N GLN A 110 14.17 -5.36 3.34
CA GLN A 110 14.79 -4.22 2.65
C GLN A 110 15.75 -3.43 3.56
N GLU A 111 16.51 -2.49 2.98
CA GLU A 111 17.37 -1.60 3.76
C GLU A 111 16.55 -0.79 4.77
N LYS A 112 17.05 -0.72 6.01
CA LYS A 112 16.43 0.03 7.12
C LYS A 112 16.06 1.48 6.77
N LYS A 113 16.86 2.14 5.90
CA LYS A 113 16.57 3.48 5.39
C LYS A 113 15.27 3.52 4.57
N VAL A 114 15.05 2.50 3.73
CA VAL A 114 13.86 2.36 2.91
C VAL A 114 12.65 2.09 3.80
N VAL A 115 12.77 1.19 4.77
CA VAL A 115 11.69 0.92 5.75
C VAL A 115 11.27 2.18 6.51
N LEU A 116 12.23 2.99 6.97
CA LEU A 116 11.92 4.25 7.64
C LEU A 116 11.23 5.27 6.71
N GLN A 117 11.60 5.28 5.43
CA GLN A 117 10.98 6.15 4.43
C GLN A 117 9.54 5.69 4.14
N LEU A 118 9.28 4.38 4.11
CA LEU A 118 7.94 3.79 3.97
C LEU A 118 7.03 4.15 5.16
N LEU A 119 7.58 4.17 6.38
CA LEU A 119 6.82 4.60 7.57
C LEU A 119 6.48 6.11 7.55
N SER A 120 7.26 6.92 6.83
CA SER A 120 7.09 8.37 6.75
C SER A 120 6.22 8.82 5.56
N ASP A 121 6.13 7.99 4.51
CA ASP A 121 5.41 8.31 3.28
C ASP A 121 4.35 7.23 2.97
N PRO A 122 3.05 7.53 3.15
CA PRO A 122 1.98 6.58 2.93
C PRO A 122 1.81 6.19 1.45
N VAL A 123 2.17 7.07 0.51
CA VAL A 123 2.08 6.78 -0.93
C VAL A 123 3.17 5.79 -1.33
N LEU A 124 4.39 6.01 -0.83
CA LEU A 124 5.51 5.10 -1.05
C LEU A 124 5.26 3.73 -0.40
N LEU A 125 4.63 3.72 0.78
CA LEU A 125 4.19 2.51 1.45
C LEU A 125 3.18 1.74 0.62
N GLU A 126 2.13 2.40 0.12
CA GLU A 126 1.11 1.77 -0.72
C GLU A 126 1.73 1.16 -1.99
N GLU A 127 2.63 1.89 -2.66
CA GLU A 127 3.31 1.40 -3.87
C GLU A 127 4.18 0.17 -3.58
N ASN A 128 4.94 0.19 -2.48
CA ASN A 128 5.76 -0.94 -2.08
C ASN A 128 4.94 -2.13 -1.58
N VAL A 129 3.82 -1.89 -0.90
CA VAL A 129 2.85 -2.92 -0.54
C VAL A 129 2.27 -3.54 -1.81
N ASN A 130 1.90 -2.75 -2.81
CA ASN A 130 1.36 -3.26 -4.08
C ASN A 130 2.42 -4.06 -4.85
N MET A 131 3.67 -3.58 -4.90
CA MET A 131 4.79 -4.33 -5.49
C MET A 131 5.05 -5.64 -4.76
N ALA A 132 5.14 -5.62 -3.43
CA ALA A 132 5.35 -6.82 -2.64
C ALA A 132 4.16 -7.79 -2.74
N LEU A 133 2.93 -7.27 -2.86
CA LEU A 133 1.72 -8.06 -3.07
C LEU A 133 1.70 -8.69 -4.48
N LYS A 134 2.11 -7.95 -5.52
CA LYS A 134 2.34 -8.51 -6.85
C LYS A 134 3.43 -9.57 -6.83
N THR A 135 4.56 -9.33 -6.17
CA THR A 135 5.62 -10.32 -6.03
C THR A 135 5.14 -11.53 -5.24
N LEU A 136 4.30 -11.39 -4.21
CA LEU A 136 3.68 -12.51 -3.50
C LEU A 136 2.70 -13.27 -4.39
N GLN A 137 1.91 -12.59 -5.23
CA GLN A 137 1.06 -13.21 -6.24
C GLN A 137 1.88 -13.92 -7.31
N GLU A 138 2.99 -13.33 -7.76
CA GLU A 138 3.92 -13.90 -8.72
C GLU A 138 4.78 -15.01 -8.11
N SER A 139 5.04 -15.01 -6.81
CA SER A 139 5.73 -16.09 -6.09
C SER A 139 4.75 -17.24 -5.81
N SER A 140 3.48 -16.90 -5.59
CA SER A 140 2.37 -17.86 -5.57
C SER A 140 2.08 -18.42 -6.97
N SER A 141 2.38 -17.67 -8.03
CA SER A 141 2.22 -18.09 -9.43
C SER A 141 3.51 -18.67 -10.05
N GLY A 142 4.66 -18.42 -9.44
CA GLY A 142 6.01 -18.77 -9.92
C GLY A 142 6.61 -19.98 -9.20
N GLN A 143 5.96 -20.44 -8.13
CA GLN A 143 6.08 -21.81 -7.63
C GLN A 143 4.74 -22.56 -7.71
N SER A 144 3.98 -22.40 -8.80
CA SER A 144 2.96 -23.38 -9.18
C SER A 144 3.53 -24.39 -10.19
N GLN A 145 4.59 -25.06 -9.77
CA GLN A 145 4.78 -26.47 -10.11
C GLN A 145 4.98 -27.23 -8.80
N ARG A 146 3.94 -27.20 -7.95
CA ARG A 146 3.52 -28.25 -7.01
C ARG A 146 2.56 -27.65 -5.97
N GLU A 147 1.28 -28.00 -6.15
CA GLU A 147 0.33 -28.28 -5.08
C GLU A 147 -0.25 -27.07 -4.31
N THR A 148 -1.13 -26.31 -4.96
CA THR A 148 -2.38 -25.93 -4.28
C THR A 148 -3.26 -27.17 -4.21
N GLY A 149 -3.41 -27.71 -3.00
CA GLY A 149 -4.39 -28.75 -2.68
C GLY A 149 -5.83 -28.21 -2.67
N VAL A 150 -6.25 -27.62 -3.79
CA VAL A 150 -7.64 -27.64 -4.22
C VAL A 150 -7.66 -28.76 -5.25
N SER A 151 -8.51 -29.76 -5.08
CA SER A 151 -8.59 -30.86 -6.04
C SER A 151 -8.73 -30.24 -7.43
N ASP A 152 -7.95 -30.66 -8.44
CA ASP A 152 -8.07 -30.17 -9.83
C ASP A 152 -9.52 -30.17 -10.35
N ARG A 153 -10.38 -30.95 -9.70
CA ARG A 153 -11.85 -30.96 -9.86
C ARG A 153 -12.53 -29.63 -9.57
N ASP A 154 -12.16 -28.91 -8.51
CA ASP A 154 -12.88 -27.70 -8.09
C ASP A 154 -12.50 -26.49 -8.95
N GLU A 155 -11.27 -26.41 -9.50
CA GLU A 155 -10.89 -25.27 -10.35
C GLU A 155 -11.60 -25.29 -11.71
N GLU A 156 -11.69 -26.46 -12.33
CA GLU A 156 -12.43 -26.64 -13.59
C GLU A 156 -13.94 -26.44 -13.37
N GLU A 157 -14.46 -26.88 -12.22
CA GLU A 157 -15.87 -26.67 -11.82
C GLU A 157 -16.16 -25.18 -11.57
N VAL A 158 -15.31 -24.47 -10.83
CA VAL A 158 -15.47 -23.03 -10.55
C VAL A 158 -15.32 -22.19 -11.82
N ILE A 159 -14.39 -22.54 -12.71
CA ILE A 159 -14.22 -21.87 -14.00
C ILE A 159 -15.42 -22.16 -14.91
N GLY A 160 -15.91 -23.40 -14.92
CA GLY A 160 -17.12 -23.79 -15.63
C GLY A 160 -18.37 -23.05 -15.16
N GLU A 161 -18.59 -22.92 -13.85
CA GLU A 161 -19.72 -22.17 -13.30
C GLU A 161 -19.65 -20.69 -13.64
N ARG A 162 -18.47 -20.07 -13.52
CA ARG A 162 -18.26 -18.65 -13.87
C ARG A 162 -18.47 -18.41 -15.36
N LEU A 163 -17.90 -19.29 -16.19
CA LEU A 163 -18.04 -19.22 -17.64
C LEU A 163 -19.50 -19.41 -18.04
N PHE A 164 -20.21 -20.37 -17.44
CA PHE A 164 -21.63 -20.59 -17.69
C PHE A 164 -22.47 -19.36 -17.37
N ALA A 165 -22.25 -18.74 -16.21
CA ALA A 165 -22.97 -17.53 -15.82
C ALA A 165 -22.79 -16.41 -16.84
N LEU A 166 -21.55 -16.17 -17.27
CA LEU A 166 -21.24 -15.13 -18.24
C LEU A 166 -21.80 -15.45 -19.63
N VAL A 167 -21.60 -16.67 -20.13
CA VAL A 167 -22.15 -17.10 -21.42
C VAL A 167 -23.68 -17.02 -21.42
N ARG A 168 -24.34 -17.34 -20.30
CA ARG A 168 -25.80 -17.23 -20.14
C ARG A 168 -26.29 -15.79 -20.28
N ASP A 169 -25.52 -14.80 -19.84
CA ASP A 169 -25.84 -13.38 -20.04
C ASP A 169 -25.78 -12.97 -21.52
N PHE A 170 -24.89 -13.57 -22.31
CA PHE A 170 -24.77 -13.30 -23.75
C PHE A 170 -25.74 -14.12 -24.61
N GLU A 171 -25.84 -15.42 -24.34
CA GLU A 171 -26.59 -16.39 -25.15
C GLU A 171 -27.31 -17.41 -24.24
N PRO A 172 -28.45 -17.03 -23.64
CA PRO A 172 -29.16 -17.88 -22.68
C PRO A 172 -29.76 -19.13 -23.32
N ALA A 173 -30.08 -19.10 -24.62
CA ALA A 173 -30.72 -20.21 -25.32
C ALA A 173 -29.81 -21.44 -25.44
N HIS A 174 -28.49 -21.24 -25.52
CA HIS A 174 -27.52 -22.28 -25.83
C HIS A 174 -26.29 -22.26 -24.92
N CYS A 175 -26.40 -21.60 -23.77
CA CYS A 175 -25.29 -21.40 -22.85
C CYS A 175 -24.64 -22.72 -22.41
N ALA A 176 -25.42 -23.76 -22.12
CA ALA A 176 -24.87 -25.06 -21.70
C ALA A 176 -23.97 -25.70 -22.78
N ASP A 177 -24.42 -25.70 -24.04
CA ASP A 177 -23.65 -26.24 -25.16
C ASP A 177 -22.40 -25.39 -25.43
N ILE A 178 -22.55 -24.06 -25.43
CA ILE A 178 -21.46 -23.12 -25.68
C ILE A 178 -20.40 -23.21 -24.57
N THR A 179 -20.81 -23.24 -23.31
CA THR A 179 -19.91 -23.41 -22.17
C THR A 179 -19.21 -24.76 -22.23
N GLY A 180 -19.92 -25.84 -22.60
CA GLY A 180 -19.30 -27.14 -22.83
C GLY A 180 -18.19 -27.09 -23.89
N MET A 181 -18.47 -26.45 -25.03
CA MET A 181 -17.48 -26.29 -26.11
C MET A 181 -16.29 -25.41 -25.72
N LEU A 182 -16.50 -24.42 -24.85
CA LEU A 182 -15.43 -23.58 -24.34
C LEU A 182 -14.61 -24.31 -23.27
N LEU A 183 -15.24 -25.14 -22.44
CA LEU A 183 -14.57 -25.98 -21.44
C LEU A 183 -13.68 -27.06 -22.06
N GLU A 184 -13.87 -27.39 -23.34
CA GLU A 184 -12.93 -28.22 -24.10
C GLU A 184 -11.57 -27.51 -24.39
N MET A 185 -11.44 -26.22 -24.06
CA MET A 185 -10.19 -25.47 -24.19
C MET A 185 -9.33 -25.56 -22.92
N ASP A 186 -8.02 -25.28 -23.06
CA ASP A 186 -7.10 -25.27 -21.92
C ASP A 186 -7.51 -24.25 -20.86
N LEU A 187 -7.36 -24.62 -19.58
CA LEU A 187 -7.71 -23.80 -18.42
C LEU A 187 -7.08 -22.39 -18.47
N GLY A 188 -5.83 -22.30 -18.91
CA GLY A 188 -5.13 -21.02 -19.06
C GLY A 188 -5.79 -20.10 -20.10
N THR A 189 -6.33 -20.68 -21.18
CA THR A 189 -7.06 -19.91 -22.20
C THR A 189 -8.41 -19.46 -21.66
N LEU A 190 -9.12 -20.32 -20.92
CA LEU A 190 -10.38 -19.99 -20.26
C LEU A 190 -10.23 -18.83 -19.27
N GLN A 191 -9.16 -18.81 -18.48
CA GLN A 191 -8.89 -17.69 -17.57
C GLN A 191 -8.63 -16.37 -18.30
N GLN A 192 -7.94 -16.40 -19.45
CA GLN A 192 -7.75 -15.20 -20.28
C GLN A 192 -9.07 -14.70 -20.86
N ILE A 193 -9.91 -15.62 -21.34
CA ILE A 193 -11.25 -15.32 -21.84
C ILE A 193 -12.13 -14.72 -20.72
N LEU A 194 -12.06 -15.24 -19.50
CA LEU A 194 -12.79 -14.69 -18.35
C LEU A 194 -12.28 -13.31 -17.90
N SER A 195 -11.01 -13.00 -18.17
CA SER A 195 -10.39 -11.72 -17.82
C SER A 195 -10.71 -10.61 -18.85
N ASP A 196 -11.04 -10.99 -20.08
CA ASP A 196 -11.33 -10.04 -21.16
C ASP A 196 -12.71 -10.31 -21.79
N ARG A 197 -13.63 -9.37 -21.56
CA ARG A 197 -15.00 -9.42 -22.06
C ARG A 197 -15.07 -9.50 -23.59
N THR A 198 -14.13 -8.89 -24.31
CA THR A 198 -14.10 -8.94 -25.78
C THR A 198 -13.66 -10.31 -26.29
N MET A 199 -12.72 -10.97 -25.60
CA MET A 199 -12.35 -12.35 -25.92
C MET A 199 -13.49 -13.32 -25.61
N LEU A 200 -14.21 -13.12 -24.51
CA LEU A 200 -15.39 -13.92 -24.18
C LEU A 200 -16.46 -13.82 -25.27
N GLU A 201 -16.81 -12.61 -25.71
CA GLU A 201 -17.79 -12.43 -26.78
C GLU A 201 -17.37 -13.12 -28.08
N ALA A 202 -16.11 -12.94 -28.48
CA ALA A 202 -15.56 -13.60 -29.67
C ALA A 202 -15.54 -15.14 -29.55
N ALA A 203 -15.24 -15.67 -28.36
CA ALA A 203 -15.22 -17.10 -28.09
C ALA A 203 -16.64 -17.69 -28.13
N VAL A 204 -17.62 -16.99 -27.55
CA VAL A 204 -19.05 -17.35 -27.59
C VAL A 204 -19.57 -17.34 -29.03
N GLU A 205 -19.26 -16.31 -29.81
CA GLU A 205 -19.69 -16.20 -31.21
C GLU A 205 -19.08 -17.33 -32.07
N ARG A 206 -17.82 -17.67 -31.82
CA ARG A 206 -17.13 -18.78 -32.50
C ARG A 206 -17.73 -20.13 -32.15
N ALA A 207 -18.02 -20.37 -30.87
CA ALA A 207 -18.69 -21.59 -30.40
C ALA A 207 -20.10 -21.72 -30.98
N LYS A 208 -20.86 -20.62 -31.01
CA LYS A 208 -22.19 -20.54 -31.64
C LYS A 208 -22.14 -20.90 -33.12
N SER A 209 -21.20 -20.30 -33.86
CA SER A 209 -20.99 -20.58 -35.29
C SER A 209 -20.59 -22.04 -35.53
N ALA A 210 -19.74 -22.61 -34.68
CA ALA A 210 -19.34 -24.02 -34.77
C ALA A 210 -20.52 -24.97 -34.51
N ARG A 211 -21.38 -24.64 -33.54
CA ARG A 211 -22.61 -25.38 -33.24
C ARG A 211 -23.62 -25.33 -34.38
N GLU A 212 -23.88 -24.17 -34.97
CA GLU A 212 -24.76 -24.05 -36.14
C GLU A 212 -24.24 -24.86 -37.33
N LYS A 213 -22.92 -24.86 -37.53
CA LYS A 213 -22.27 -25.67 -38.57
C LYS A 213 -22.34 -27.17 -38.29
N ALA A 214 -22.29 -27.59 -37.03
CA ALA A 214 -22.49 -28.97 -36.62
C ALA A 214 -23.94 -29.42 -36.82
N LEU A 215 -24.92 -28.57 -36.45
CA LEU A 215 -26.35 -28.84 -36.66
C LEU A 215 -26.73 -28.88 -38.14
N SER A 216 -26.02 -28.13 -38.98
CA SER A 216 -26.27 -28.05 -40.43
C SER A 216 -25.60 -29.18 -41.23
N ARG A 217 -24.83 -30.07 -40.61
CA ARG A 217 -24.34 -31.31 -41.23
C ARG A 217 -25.27 -32.45 -40.86
N PRO A 218 -26.33 -32.76 -41.64
CA PRO A 218 -27.02 -34.02 -41.48
C PRO A 218 -26.02 -35.14 -41.77
N GLU A 219 -25.93 -36.11 -40.86
CA GLU A 219 -25.18 -37.34 -41.06
C GLU A 219 -25.73 -38.03 -42.33
N THR A 220 -24.99 -37.91 -43.44
CA THR A 220 -25.17 -38.80 -44.58
C THR A 220 -24.54 -40.13 -44.21
N ASN A 221 -25.39 -41.05 -43.77
CA ASN A 221 -25.17 -42.50 -43.76
C ASN A 221 -24.90 -43.02 -45.18
#